data_AF-A0A0Q0BF49-F1
#
_entry.id   AF-A0A0Q0BF49-F1
#
_cell.length_a   1.000
_cell.length_b   1.000
_cell.length_c   1.000
_cell.angle_alpha   90.00
_cell.angle_beta   90.00
_cell.angle_gamma   90.00
#
_symmetry.space_group_name_H-M   'P 1'
#
loop_
_entity.id
_entity.type
_entity.pdbx_description
1 polymer ?
#
loop_
_entity_poly.entity_id
_entity_poly.type
_entity_poly.pdbx_seq_one_letter_code
_entity_poly.pdbx_strand_id
1 'polypeptide(L)'
;AHGERLPKKVGRVEGAATTAKEKALIVKQLRNRFPMCALLTLAGLARSTFYYQAQVQSRPDPDAALKQEIERIYHEERGLYGARRITAVIRNSGTLVNKKV
;
A
#
# COMPACT_ATOMS: atom_id res chain seq x y z
N ALA A 1 28.91 -16.42 -8.02
CA ALA A 1 27.99 -17.14 -7.10
C ALA A 1 27.02 -16.13 -6.49
N HIS A 2 25.93 -15.82 -7.19
CA HIS A 2 24.93 -14.87 -6.72
C HIS A 2 23.77 -15.65 -6.10
N GLY A 3 23.83 -15.86 -4.79
CA GLY A 3 22.70 -16.41 -4.03
C GLY A 3 21.63 -15.34 -3.89
N GLU A 4 20.55 -15.47 -4.63
CA GLU A 4 19.36 -14.64 -4.43
C GLU A 4 18.82 -14.87 -3.01
N ARG A 5 18.89 -13.81 -2.20
CA ARG A 5 18.47 -13.83 -0.82
C ARG A 5 16.97 -13.60 -0.76
N LEU A 6 16.19 -14.68 -0.83
CA LEU A 6 14.74 -14.62 -0.62
C LEU A 6 14.44 -14.23 0.84
N PRO A 7 13.53 -13.27 1.09
CA PRO A 7 13.19 -12.88 2.45
C PRO A 7 12.50 -14.04 3.18
N LYS A 8 12.90 -14.32 4.42
CA LYS A 8 12.43 -15.45 5.28
C LYS A 8 10.92 -15.45 5.59
N LYS A 9 10.16 -14.47 5.10
CA LYS A 9 8.75 -14.25 5.39
C LYS A 9 7.98 -13.84 4.13
N VAL A 10 8.20 -14.54 3.02
CA VAL A 10 7.24 -14.49 1.90
C VAL A 10 6.03 -15.30 2.35
N GLY A 11 5.00 -14.60 2.82
CA GLY A 11 3.67 -15.21 2.88
C GLY A 11 3.36 -15.80 1.50
N ARG A 12 2.82 -17.02 1.51
CA ARG A 12 2.41 -17.80 0.34
C ARG A 12 2.13 -16.93 -0.88
N VAL A 13 2.94 -17.09 -1.95
CA VAL A 13 2.62 -16.54 -3.26
C VAL A 13 1.45 -17.36 -3.80
N GLU A 14 0.25 -17.06 -3.32
CA GLU A 14 -1.00 -17.53 -3.92
C GLU A 14 -1.02 -16.97 -5.34
N GLY A 15 -1.08 -17.85 -6.35
CA GLY A 15 -1.04 -17.45 -7.76
C GLY A 15 -2.09 -16.38 -8.06
N ALA A 16 -1.63 -15.15 -8.36
CA ALA A 16 -2.37 -13.98 -8.83
C ALA A 16 -3.88 -13.94 -8.48
N ALA A 17 -4.25 -14.23 -7.23
CA ALA A 17 -5.61 -14.03 -6.77
C ALA A 17 -5.80 -12.51 -6.64
N THR A 18 -6.60 -11.91 -7.53
CA THR A 18 -6.88 -10.48 -7.48
C THR A 18 -7.34 -10.11 -6.08
N THR A 19 -6.63 -9.18 -5.45
CA THR A 19 -6.90 -8.83 -4.05
C THR A 19 -8.28 -8.21 -3.92
N ALA A 20 -8.92 -8.31 -2.75
CA ALA A 20 -10.22 -7.66 -2.53
C ALA A 20 -10.18 -6.15 -2.84
N LYS A 21 -9.00 -5.53 -2.67
CA LYS A 21 -8.72 -4.13 -3.03
C LYS A 21 -8.76 -3.92 -4.55
N GLU A 22 -8.07 -4.75 -5.32
CA GLU A 22 -8.08 -4.70 -6.79
C GLU A 22 -9.48 -4.95 -7.36
N LYS A 23 -10.17 -5.98 -6.85
CA LYS A 23 -11.56 -6.27 -7.22
C LYS A 23 -12.47 -5.06 -6.96
N ALA A 24 -12.34 -4.44 -5.78
CA ALA A 24 -13.11 -3.24 -5.45
C ALA A 24 -12.79 -2.06 -6.38
N LEU A 25 -11.53 -1.90 -6.80
CA LEU A 25 -11.12 -0.85 -7.75
C LEU A 25 -11.74 -1.07 -9.14
N ILE A 26 -11.70 -2.30 -9.66
CA ILE A 26 -12.31 -2.66 -10.94
C ILE A 26 -13.83 -2.40 -10.89
N VAL A 27 -14.49 -2.87 -9.84
CA VAL A 27 -15.93 -2.65 -9.63
C VAL A 27 -16.25 -1.15 -9.52
N LYS A 28 -15.41 -0.36 -8.83
CA LYS A 28 -15.58 1.10 -8.70
C LYS A 28 -15.50 1.80 -10.06
N GLN A 29 -14.62 1.38 -10.96
CA GLN A 29 -14.50 1.95 -12.31
C GLN A 29 -15.69 1.56 -13.21
N LEU A 30 -16.21 0.34 -13.07
CA LEU A 30 -17.29 -0.19 -13.92
C LEU A 30 -18.70 0.19 -13.45
N ARG A 31 -18.86 0.70 -12.22
CA ARG A 31 -20.17 0.97 -11.59
C ARG A 31 -21.06 1.96 -12.35
N ASN A 32 -20.49 2.81 -13.20
CA ASN A 32 -21.25 3.80 -13.98
C ASN A 32 -21.92 3.19 -15.22
N ARG A 33 -21.43 2.02 -15.68
CA ARG A 33 -21.90 1.36 -16.91
C ARG A 33 -22.71 0.10 -16.65
N PHE A 34 -22.53 -0.54 -15.48
CA PHE A 34 -23.15 -1.83 -15.17
C PHE A 34 -23.80 -1.83 -13.78
N PRO A 35 -24.86 -2.63 -13.57
CA PRO A 35 -25.53 -2.71 -12.28
C PRO A 35 -24.61 -3.30 -11.21
N MET A 36 -24.60 -2.66 -10.04
CA MET A 36 -23.69 -2.99 -8.94
C MET A 36 -23.79 -4.44 -8.49
N CYS A 37 -25.00 -5.01 -8.42
CA CYS A 37 -25.20 -6.39 -8.00
C CYS A 37 -24.50 -7.39 -8.94
N ALA A 38 -24.57 -7.18 -10.25
CA ALA A 38 -23.91 -8.05 -11.22
C ALA A 38 -22.38 -7.96 -11.10
N LEU A 39 -21.84 -6.76 -10.93
CA LEU A 39 -20.40 -6.54 -10.76
C LEU A 39 -19.86 -7.23 -9.50
N LEU A 40 -20.58 -7.17 -8.38
CA LEU A 40 -20.18 -7.82 -7.14
C LEU A 40 -20.20 -9.35 -7.25
N THR A 41 -21.23 -9.90 -7.87
CA THR A 41 -21.33 -11.34 -8.11
C THR A 41 -20.21 -11.83 -9.01
N LEU A 42 -19.94 -11.13 -10.12
CA LEU A 42 -18.86 -11.46 -11.05
C LEU A 42 -17.48 -11.39 -10.38
N ALA A 43 -17.24 -10.36 -9.57
CA ALA A 43 -15.98 -10.22 -8.83
C ALA A 43 -15.85 -11.21 -7.65
N GLY A 44 -16.92 -11.89 -7.26
CA GLY A 44 -16.98 -12.68 -6.04
C GLY A 44 -16.71 -11.83 -4.79
N LEU A 45 -17.26 -10.61 -4.75
CA LEU A 45 -17.01 -9.63 -3.68
C LEU A 45 -18.30 -9.34 -2.91
N ALA A 46 -18.28 -9.53 -1.59
CA ALA A 46 -19.41 -9.14 -0.75
C ALA A 46 -19.63 -7.62 -0.78
N ARG A 47 -20.90 -7.19 -0.69
CA ARG A 47 -21.27 -5.77 -0.71
C ARG A 47 -20.61 -4.98 0.42
N SER A 48 -20.58 -5.53 1.63
CA SER A 48 -19.89 -4.94 2.79
C SER A 48 -18.40 -4.76 2.53
N THR A 49 -17.73 -5.77 1.96
CA THR A 49 -16.31 -5.71 1.60
C THR A 49 -16.05 -4.62 0.57
N PHE A 50 -16.89 -4.48 -0.45
CA PHE A 50 -16.76 -3.39 -1.42
C PHE A 50 -16.82 -2.02 -0.75
N TYR A 51 -17.84 -1.75 0.08
CA TYR A 51 -17.98 -0.45 0.73
C TYR A 51 -16.85 -0.17 1.73
N TYR A 52 -16.40 -1.19 2.46
CA TYR A 52 -15.21 -1.08 3.31
C TYR A 52 -13.97 -0.70 2.50
N GLN A 53 -13.69 -1.41 1.40
CA GLN A 53 -12.54 -1.12 0.54
C GLN A 53 -12.66 0.26 -0.11
N ALA A 54 -13.85 0.66 -0.54
CA ALA A 54 -14.10 1.99 -1.09
C ALA A 54 -13.84 3.09 -0.07
N GLN A 55 -14.25 2.89 1.19
CA GLN A 55 -13.99 3.82 2.30
C GLN A 55 -12.51 3.87 2.65
N VAL A 56 -11.81 2.74 2.70
CA VAL A 56 -10.37 2.70 2.97
C VAL A 56 -9.60 3.41 1.85
N GLN A 57 -10.00 3.22 0.59
CA GLN A 57 -9.38 3.89 -0.56
C GLN A 57 -9.66 5.39 -0.62
N SER A 58 -10.76 5.88 -0.02
CA SER A 58 -11.05 7.32 0.03
C SER A 58 -10.37 8.02 1.19
N ARG A 59 -9.80 7.30 2.15
CA ARG A 59 -9.06 7.90 3.26
C ARG A 59 -7.71 8.41 2.76
N PRO A 60 -7.28 9.60 3.20
CA PRO A 60 -5.93 10.07 2.92
C PRO A 60 -4.91 9.09 3.54
N ASP A 61 -3.79 8.91 2.87
CA ASP A 61 -2.69 8.11 3.41
C ASP A 61 -2.09 8.84 4.63
N PRO A 62 -2.25 8.30 5.86
CA PRO A 62 -1.81 8.98 7.07
C PRO A 62 -0.29 9.17 7.11
N ASP A 63 0.44 8.37 6.32
CA ASP A 63 1.90 8.38 6.27
C ASP A 63 2.41 9.06 4.98
N ALA A 64 1.54 9.76 4.23
CA ALA A 64 1.90 10.44 2.98
C ALA A 64 3.06 11.42 3.17
N ALA A 65 3.00 12.26 4.21
CA ALA A 65 4.05 13.23 4.51
C ALA A 65 5.38 12.54 4.86
N LEU A 66 5.32 11.43 5.60
CA LEU A 66 6.49 10.65 5.94
C LEU A 66 7.12 9.97 4.71
N LYS A 67 6.30 9.47 3.78
CA LYS A 67 6.79 8.89 2.53
C LYS A 67 7.48 9.95 1.67
N GLN A 68 6.89 11.14 1.56
CA GLN A 68 7.51 12.28 0.88
C GLN A 68 8.85 12.68 1.52
N GLU A 69 8.93 12.71 2.85
CA GLU A 69 10.16 12.95 3.59
C GLU A 69 11.26 11.91 3.26
N ILE A 70 10.89 10.63 3.27
CA ILE A 70 11.78 9.52 2.94
C ILE A 70 12.31 9.65 1.50
N GLU A 71 11.42 9.92 0.54
CA GLU A 71 11.79 10.11 -0.86
C GLU A 71 12.73 11.30 -1.01
N ARG A 72 12.45 12.41 -0.32
CA ARG A 72 13.31 13.59 -0.36
C ARG A 72 14.73 13.29 0.12
N ILE A 73 14.87 12.69 1.29
CA ILE A 73 16.19 12.32 1.86
C ILE A 73 16.92 11.34 0.93
N TYR A 74 16.19 10.39 0.34
CA TYR A 74 16.76 9.43 -0.60
C TYR A 74 17.33 10.13 -1.84
N HIS A 75 16.61 11.10 -2.40
CA HIS A 75 17.05 11.84 -3.58
C HIS A 75 18.15 12.86 -3.29
N GLU A 76 18.09 13.56 -2.16
CA GLU A 76 19.16 14.47 -1.68
C GLU A 76 20.51 13.73 -1.60
N GLU A 77 20.48 12.49 -1.13
CA GLU A 77 21.66 11.65 -0.92
C GLU A 77 21.99 10.76 -2.14
N ARG A 78 21.44 11.09 -3.31
CA ARG A 78 21.66 10.40 -4.60
C ARG A 78 21.39 8.89 -4.53
N GLY A 79 20.47 8.49 -3.65
CA GLY A 79 20.10 7.10 -3.43
C GLY A 79 21.11 6.26 -2.64
N LEU A 80 22.15 6.87 -2.05
CA LEU A 80 23.18 6.17 -1.28
C LEU A 80 22.71 5.77 0.12
N TYR A 81 21.63 6.38 0.60
CA TYR A 81 21.12 6.15 1.94
C TYR A 81 20.13 4.99 1.93
N GLY A 82 20.52 3.90 2.60
CA GLY A 82 19.58 2.83 2.94
C GLY A 82 18.68 3.20 4.11
N ALA A 83 17.69 2.35 4.39
CA ALA A 83 16.64 2.60 5.40
C ALA A 83 17.17 3.04 6.78
N ARG A 84 18.31 2.50 7.23
CA ARG A 84 18.93 2.87 8.52
C ARG A 84 19.37 4.33 8.56
N ARG A 85 20.01 4.82 7.49
CA ARG A 85 20.52 6.20 7.41
C ARG A 85 19.36 7.19 7.27
N ILE A 86 18.37 6.86 6.43
CA ILE A 86 17.14 7.67 6.30
C ILE A 86 16.43 7.80 7.65
N THR A 87 16.27 6.70 8.40
CA THR A 87 15.65 6.74 9.75
C THR A 87 16.43 7.63 10.71
N ALA A 88 17.77 7.60 10.66
CA ALA A 88 18.61 8.47 11.49
C ALA A 88 18.41 9.95 11.16
N VAL A 89 18.34 10.30 9.87
CA VAL A 89 18.07 11.67 9.42
C VAL A 89 16.69 12.15 9.90
N ILE A 90 15.65 11.33 9.75
CA ILE A 90 14.28 11.66 10.20
C ILE A 90 14.21 11.84 11.73
N ARG A 91 14.95 11.03 12.48
CA ARG A 91 15.02 11.18 13.95
C ARG A 91 15.77 12.45 14.34
N ASN A 92 16.84 12.78 13.65
CA ASN A 92 17.63 13.98 13.90
C ASN A 92 16.87 15.26 13.54
N SER A 93 15.93 15.21 12.58
CA SER A 93 15.02 16.31 12.26
C SER A 93 13.87 16.47 13.27
N GLY A 94 13.89 15.73 14.39
CA GLY A 94 12.89 15.82 15.45
C GLY A 94 11.57 15.12 15.14
N THR A 95 11.48 14.36 14.05
CA THR A 95 10.23 13.69 13.65
C THR A 95 10.12 12.32 14.30
N LEU A 96 9.20 12.18 15.26
CA LEU A 96 8.94 10.92 15.94
C LEU A 96 7.93 10.09 15.14
N VAL A 97 8.44 9.20 14.29
CA VAL A 97 7.65 8.36 13.37
C VAL A 97 6.78 7.33 14.10
N ASN A 98 7.18 6.89 15.29
CA ASN A 98 6.52 5.79 15.99
C ASN A 98 5.40 6.31 16.90
N LYS A 99 4.14 5.97 16.59
CA LYS A 99 2.96 6.31 17.42
C LYS A 99 2.83 5.47 18.70
N LYS A 100 3.78 4.57 18.96
CA LYS A 100 3.82 3.78 20.19
C LYS A 100 4.60 4.56 21.25
N VAL A 101 3.88 5.28 22.10
CA VAL A 101 4.34 5.66 23.44
C VAL A 101 3.86 4.58 24.40
#